data_AF-A0AAV5RMX2-F1
#
_entry.id   AF-A0AAV5RMX2-F1
#
_cell.length_a   1.000
_cell.length_b   1.000
_cell.length_c   1.000
_cell.angle_alpha   90.00
_cell.angle_beta   90.00
_cell.angle_gamma   90.00
#
_symmetry.space_group_name_H-M   'P 1'
#
loop_
_entity.id
_entity.type
_entity.pdbx_description
1 polymer ?
#
loop_
_entity_poly.entity_id
_entity_poly.type
_entity_poly.pdbx_seq_one_letter_code
_entity_poly.pdbx_strand_id
1 'polypeptide(L)'
;MSLPKGVLKQLKSLDRISAGSGALKFPDSVKNVNLKFNKYVGPASVGAKHFWKEYLPTMQFYNPNIPFHVTKFEPAPQLRAELLITYEDGKEIAVQAENRAPEEIFNALKEHAEPVKESEIIKLAEKYLY
;
A
#
# COMPACT_ATOMS: atom_id res chain seq x y z
N MET A 1 21.68 -11.73 23.22
CA MET A 1 20.73 -11.12 24.18
C MET A 1 19.33 -11.34 23.65
N SER A 2 18.42 -11.98 24.40
CA SER A 2 17.04 -12.19 23.93
C SER A 2 16.22 -10.91 24.07
N LEU A 3 15.60 -10.45 22.99
CA LEU A 3 14.77 -9.24 23.00
C LEU A 3 13.46 -9.48 23.77
N PRO A 4 12.90 -8.45 24.44
CA PRO A 4 11.59 -8.55 25.06
C PRO A 4 10.50 -8.93 24.05
N LYS A 5 9.49 -9.71 24.48
CA LYS A 5 8.38 -10.17 23.62
C LYS A 5 7.67 -9.02 22.87
N GLY A 6 7.54 -7.86 23.50
CA GLY A 6 6.95 -6.67 22.88
C GLY A 6 7.76 -6.14 21.70
N VAL A 7 9.09 -6.10 21.84
CA VAL A 7 10.02 -5.68 20.78
C VAL A 7 10.00 -6.66 19.62
N LEU A 8 9.97 -7.97 19.90
CA LEU A 8 9.83 -9.00 18.86
C LEU A 8 8.54 -8.85 18.05
N LYS A 9 7.43 -8.47 18.69
CA LYS A 9 6.16 -8.20 18.00
C LYS A 9 6.25 -6.98 17.09
N GLN A 10 6.92 -5.92 17.53
CA GLN A 10 7.14 -4.71 16.74
C GLN A 10 8.06 -4.99 15.54
N LEU A 11 9.15 -5.74 15.73
CA LEU A 11 10.04 -6.16 14.63
C LEU A 11 9.29 -6.93 13.56
N LYS A 12 8.47 -7.92 13.95
CA LYS A 12 7.62 -8.65 13.00
C LYS A 12 6.64 -7.74 12.25
N SER A 13 6.12 -6.71 12.91
CA SER A 13 5.24 -5.73 12.25
C SER A 13 6.00 -4.86 11.26
N LEU A 14 7.24 -4.49 11.59
CA LEU A 14 8.10 -3.70 10.72
C LEU A 14 8.56 -4.51 9.51
N ASP A 15 8.91 -5.78 9.69
CA ASP A 15 9.24 -6.70 8.59
C ASP A 15 8.08 -6.89 7.61
N ARG A 16 6.83 -6.88 8.10
CA ARG A 16 5.66 -6.90 7.20
C ARG A 16 5.58 -5.66 6.33
N ILE A 17 6.09 -4.53 6.80
CA ILE A 17 6.10 -3.27 6.04
C ILE A 17 7.32 -3.24 5.11
N SER A 18 8.52 -3.51 5.63
CA SER A 18 9.76 -3.39 4.87
C SER A 18 10.03 -4.57 3.93
N ALA A 19 9.61 -5.79 4.29
CA ALA A 19 9.78 -7.00 3.50
C ALA A 19 8.44 -7.62 3.05
N GLY A 20 7.35 -6.85 3.09
CA GLY A 20 6.03 -7.27 2.64
C GLY A 20 5.96 -7.52 1.12
N SER A 21 5.03 -8.39 0.73
CA SER A 21 4.62 -8.54 -0.66
C SER A 21 3.90 -7.26 -1.10
N GLY A 22 4.59 -6.35 -1.78
CA GLY A 22 3.98 -5.07 -2.16
C GLY A 22 4.92 -3.91 -2.43
N ALA A 23 6.23 -4.15 -2.44
CA ALA A 23 7.21 -3.09 -2.62
C ALA A 23 7.25 -2.59 -4.07
N LEU A 24 6.57 -1.47 -4.33
CA LEU A 24 6.66 -0.71 -5.57
C LEU A 24 7.28 0.66 -5.29
N LYS A 25 8.11 1.16 -6.21
CA LYS A 25 8.61 2.54 -6.26
C LYS A 25 7.90 3.27 -7.39
N PHE A 26 7.26 4.39 -7.05
CA PHE A 26 6.68 5.29 -8.02
C PHE A 26 7.79 6.16 -8.63
N PRO A 27 7.64 6.60 -9.89
CA PRO A 27 8.55 7.58 -10.47
C PRO A 27 8.39 8.93 -9.78
N ASP A 28 9.45 9.75 -9.81
CA ASP A 28 9.47 11.10 -9.20
C ASP A 28 8.42 12.06 -9.77
N SER A 29 7.83 11.72 -10.93
CA SER A 29 6.71 12.46 -11.51
C SER A 29 5.40 12.30 -10.75
N VAL A 30 5.30 11.35 -9.81
CA VAL A 30 4.10 11.13 -9.00
C VAL A 30 4.10 12.09 -7.82
N LYS A 31 3.05 12.91 -7.76
CA LYS A 31 2.82 13.92 -6.74
C LYS A 31 2.17 13.36 -5.48
N ASN A 32 1.17 12.49 -5.63
CA ASN A 32 0.46 11.88 -4.51
C ASN A 32 -0.30 10.63 -4.93
N VAL A 33 -0.65 9.80 -3.94
CA VAL A 33 -1.51 8.63 -4.10
C VAL A 33 -2.67 8.72 -3.12
N ASN A 34 -3.91 8.60 -3.60
CA ASN A 34 -5.12 8.67 -2.77
C ASN A 34 -5.98 7.42 -2.95
N LEU A 35 -6.11 6.62 -1.90
CA LEU A 35 -7.00 5.48 -1.87
C LEU A 35 -8.32 5.86 -1.20
N LYS A 36 -9.43 5.78 -1.93
CA LYS A 36 -10.77 5.91 -1.33
C LYS A 36 -11.54 4.60 -1.37
N PHE A 37 -12.20 4.26 -0.27
CA PHE A 37 -13.05 3.09 -0.19
C PHE A 37 -14.16 3.27 0.86
N ASN A 38 -15.18 2.43 0.78
CA ASN A 38 -16.30 2.48 1.71
C ASN A 38 -15.85 2.09 3.13
N LYS A 39 -16.22 2.89 4.12
CA LYS A 39 -15.96 2.65 5.53
C LYS A 39 -16.54 1.32 6.01
N TYR A 40 -17.72 0.95 5.50
CA TYR A 40 -18.43 -0.26 5.88
C TYR A 40 -18.00 -1.46 5.03
N VAL A 41 -18.06 -2.65 5.62
CA VAL A 41 -17.68 -3.90 4.98
C VAL A 41 -18.81 -4.34 4.04
N GLY A 42 -18.82 -3.78 2.84
CA GLY A 42 -19.58 -4.32 1.71
C GLY A 42 -18.65 -5.13 0.80
N PRO A 43 -19.16 -6.15 0.07
CA PRO A 43 -18.35 -7.01 -0.79
C PRO A 43 -17.50 -6.22 -1.79
N ALA A 44 -18.04 -5.10 -2.28
CA ALA A 44 -17.39 -4.21 -3.23
C ALA A 44 -16.15 -3.46 -2.70
N SER A 45 -15.94 -3.38 -1.39
CA SER A 45 -14.80 -2.64 -0.78
C SER A 45 -13.88 -3.52 0.06
N VAL A 46 -14.14 -4.84 0.13
CA VAL A 46 -13.29 -5.78 0.89
C VAL A 46 -11.87 -5.76 0.36
N GLY A 47 -11.68 -5.93 -0.95
CA GLY A 47 -10.33 -5.97 -1.54
C GLY A 47 -9.57 -4.65 -1.38
N ALA A 48 -10.21 -3.50 -1.56
CA ALA A 48 -9.59 -2.20 -1.29
C ALA A 48 -9.14 -2.04 0.18
N LYS A 49 -9.91 -2.57 1.14
CA LYS A 49 -9.55 -2.56 2.57
C LYS A 49 -8.39 -3.50 2.89
N HIS A 50 -8.31 -4.66 2.24
CA HIS A 50 -7.16 -5.56 2.33
C HIS A 50 -5.92 -4.94 1.70
N PHE A 51 -6.07 -4.34 0.52
CA PHE A 51 -5.02 -3.61 -0.17
C PHE A 51 -4.42 -2.50 0.71
N TRP A 52 -5.28 -1.70 1.36
CA TRP A 52 -4.85 -0.68 2.33
C TRP A 52 -4.01 -1.24 3.48
N LYS A 53 -4.32 -2.45 3.97
CA LYS A 53 -3.63 -3.04 5.12
C LYS A 53 -2.36 -3.77 4.76
N GLU A 54 -2.33 -4.40 3.59
CA GLU A 54 -1.29 -5.36 3.21
C GLU A 54 -0.26 -4.77 2.25
N TYR A 55 -0.67 -3.91 1.32
CA TYR A 55 0.20 -3.40 0.25
C TYR A 55 0.59 -1.93 0.45
N LEU A 56 -0.39 -1.07 0.77
CA LEU A 56 -0.18 0.38 0.87
C LEU A 56 0.93 0.80 1.87
N PRO A 57 1.05 0.17 3.08
CA PRO A 57 2.10 0.56 4.03
C PRO A 57 3.50 0.27 3.51
N THR A 58 3.68 -0.87 2.82
CA THR A 58 4.94 -1.23 2.17
C THR A 58 5.29 -0.26 1.05
N MET A 59 4.31 0.13 0.23
CA MET A 59 4.54 1.17 -0.79
C MET A 59 4.97 2.49 -0.17
N GLN A 60 4.27 2.97 0.86
CA GLN A 60 4.63 4.21 1.53
C GLN A 60 6.05 4.16 2.12
N PHE A 61 6.46 3.03 2.67
CA PHE A 61 7.82 2.84 3.20
C PHE A 61 8.92 3.04 2.15
N TYR A 62 8.69 2.58 0.91
CA TYR A 62 9.65 2.76 -0.19
C TYR A 62 9.49 4.07 -0.97
N ASN A 63 8.45 4.85 -0.67
CA ASN A 63 8.16 6.14 -1.31
C ASN A 63 7.94 7.24 -0.25
N PRO A 64 8.93 7.53 0.62
CA PRO A 64 8.73 8.42 1.77
C PRO A 64 8.43 9.87 1.38
N ASN A 65 8.80 10.28 0.16
CA ASN A 65 8.59 11.65 -0.34
C ASN A 65 7.20 11.85 -0.95
N ILE A 66 6.47 10.76 -1.22
CA ILE A 66 5.15 10.84 -1.84
C ILE A 66 4.09 10.76 -0.74
N PRO A 67 3.19 11.74 -0.63
CA PRO A 67 2.08 11.68 0.30
C PRO A 67 1.06 10.63 -0.13
N PHE A 68 0.72 9.72 0.79
CA PHE A 68 -0.35 8.74 0.65
C PHE A 68 -1.56 9.18 1.49
N HIS A 69 -2.71 9.33 0.84
CA HIS A 69 -3.97 9.67 1.48
C HIS A 69 -4.93 8.49 1.45
N VAL A 70 -5.71 8.34 2.53
CA VAL A 70 -6.74 7.31 2.63
C VAL A 70 -8.05 7.94 3.05
N THR A 71 -9.03 7.90 2.17
CA THR A 71 -10.36 8.48 2.40
C THR A 71 -11.37 7.36 2.60
N LYS A 72 -12.00 7.31 3.77
CA LYS A 72 -13.10 6.38 4.05
C LYS A 72 -14.41 7.12 3.93
N PHE A 73 -15.26 6.70 3.00
CA PHE A 73 -16.56 7.33 2.78
C PHE A 73 -17.72 6.44 3.24
N GLU A 74 -18.86 7.05 3.53
CA GLU A 74 -20.10 6.30 3.78
C GLU A 74 -20.73 5.83 2.46
N PRO A 75 -21.47 4.70 2.46
CA PRO A 75 -22.02 4.13 1.23
C PRO A 75 -22.94 5.15 0.53
N ALA A 76 -22.59 5.52 -0.69
CA ALA A 76 -23.39 6.41 -1.53
C ALA A 76 -23.39 5.90 -2.98
N PRO A 77 -24.51 6.03 -3.73
CA PRO A 77 -24.61 5.49 -5.08
C PRO A 77 -23.53 5.99 -6.06
N GLN A 78 -23.10 7.25 -5.90
CA GLN A 78 -22.06 7.86 -6.73
C GLN A 78 -20.61 7.59 -6.27
N LEU A 79 -20.39 6.95 -5.12
CA LEU A 79 -19.04 6.73 -4.58
C LEU A 79 -18.57 5.31 -4.81
N ARG A 80 -17.43 5.18 -5.47
CA ARG A 80 -16.78 3.91 -5.80
C ARG A 80 -15.42 3.83 -5.14
N ALA A 81 -15.01 2.59 -4.82
CA ALA A 81 -13.66 2.36 -4.32
C ALA A 81 -12.66 2.48 -5.48
N GLU A 82 -11.69 3.35 -5.34
CA GLU A 82 -10.64 3.55 -6.34
C GLU A 82 -9.36 4.08 -5.68
N LEU A 83 -8.26 3.89 -6.38
CA LEU A 83 -6.96 4.43 -6.04
C LEU A 83 -6.54 5.42 -7.13
N LEU A 84 -6.33 6.67 -6.74
CA LEU A 84 -5.96 7.76 -7.62
C LEU A 84 -4.47 8.04 -7.50
N ILE A 85 -3.78 8.10 -8.63
CA ILE A 85 -2.39 8.55 -8.73
C ILE A 85 -2.40 9.92 -9.41
N THR A 86 -1.90 10.93 -8.71
CA THR A 86 -1.77 12.28 -9.26
C THR A 86 -0.31 12.52 -9.62
N TYR A 87 -0.06 13.02 -10.82
CA TYR A 87 1.27 13.38 -11.32
C TYR A 87 1.52 14.89 -11.18
N GLU A 88 2.79 15.31 -11.21
CA GLU A 88 3.20 16.71 -11.10
C GLU A 88 2.68 17.58 -12.25
N ASP A 89 2.46 17.00 -13.43
CA ASP A 89 1.87 17.66 -14.59
C ASP A 89 0.34 17.87 -14.48
N GLY A 90 -0.26 17.42 -13.37
CA GLY A 90 -1.70 17.47 -13.14
C GLY A 90 -2.48 16.32 -13.77
N LYS A 91 -1.81 15.37 -14.43
CA LYS A 91 -2.46 14.15 -14.90
C LYS A 91 -2.89 13.29 -13.72
N GLU A 92 -4.09 12.72 -13.82
CA GLU A 92 -4.62 11.81 -12.81
C GLU A 92 -4.93 10.44 -13.45
N ILE A 93 -4.59 9.36 -12.75
CA ILE A 93 -4.90 8.00 -13.15
C ILE A 93 -5.69 7.33 -12.03
N ALA A 94 -6.91 6.93 -12.34
CA ALA A 94 -7.77 6.20 -11.41
C ALA A 94 -7.68 4.69 -11.69
N VAL A 95 -7.19 3.94 -10.70
CA VAL A 95 -7.21 2.49 -10.66
C VAL A 95 -8.47 2.05 -9.93
N GLN A 96 -9.38 1.36 -10.63
CA GLN A 96 -10.61 0.85 -10.03
C GLN A 96 -10.29 -0.22 -8.98
N ALA A 97 -10.79 -0.03 -7.75
CA ALA A 97 -10.59 -0.95 -6.63
C ALA A 97 -11.89 -1.66 -6.21
N GLU A 98 -13.02 -1.30 -6.83
CA GLU A 98 -14.32 -1.88 -6.52
C GLU A 98 -14.44 -3.32 -7.03
N ASN A 99 -14.91 -4.23 -6.17
CA ASN A 99 -15.06 -5.66 -6.45
C ASN A 99 -13.78 -6.37 -6.93
N ARG A 100 -12.61 -5.76 -6.73
CA ARG A 100 -11.32 -6.34 -7.11
C ARG A 100 -10.62 -6.93 -5.91
N ALA A 101 -9.89 -8.02 -6.11
CA ALA A 101 -8.99 -8.58 -5.12
C ALA A 101 -7.79 -7.63 -4.90
N PRO A 102 -7.16 -7.64 -3.71
CA PRO A 102 -6.02 -6.76 -3.44
C PRO A 102 -4.84 -7.01 -4.40
N GLU A 103 -4.64 -8.23 -4.87
CA GLU A 103 -3.63 -8.60 -5.86
C GLU A 103 -3.90 -7.96 -7.22
N GLU A 104 -5.17 -7.86 -7.62
CA GLU A 104 -5.55 -7.24 -8.90
C GLU A 104 -5.31 -5.73 -8.86
N ILE A 105 -5.61 -5.08 -7.73
CA ILE A 105 -5.32 -3.66 -7.51
C ILE A 105 -3.79 -3.44 -7.55
N PHE A 106 -3.03 -4.32 -6.90
CA PHE A 106 -1.58 -4.28 -6.90
C PHE A 106 -0.98 -4.47 -8.31
N ASN A 107 -1.50 -5.43 -9.08
CA ASN A 107 -1.00 -5.68 -10.43
C ASN A 107 -1.31 -4.52 -11.38
N ALA A 108 -2.48 -3.88 -11.25
CA ALA A 108 -2.79 -2.67 -12.01
C ALA A 108 -1.81 -1.52 -11.68
N LEU A 109 -1.28 -1.45 -10.46
CA LEU A 109 -0.29 -0.44 -10.09
C LEU A 109 1.10 -0.67 -10.68
N LYS A 110 1.45 -1.92 -11.04
CA LYS A 110 2.73 -2.23 -11.69
C LYS A 110 2.88 -1.58 -13.06
N GLU A 111 1.79 -1.15 -13.68
CA GLU A 111 1.85 -0.38 -14.94
C GLU A 111 2.35 1.05 -14.74
N HIS A 112 2.37 1.53 -13.49
CA HIS A 112 2.70 2.91 -13.11
C HIS A 112 3.87 3.01 -12.12
N ALA A 113 4.41 1.88 -11.67
CA ALA A 113 5.45 1.81 -10.66
C ALA A 113 6.33 0.57 -10.85
N GLU A 114 7.59 0.68 -10.46
CA GLU A 114 8.56 -0.42 -10.61
C GLU A 114 8.66 -1.24 -9.33
N PRO A 115 8.79 -2.58 -9.42
CA PRO A 115 9.05 -3.40 -8.25
C PRO A 115 10.40 -3.07 -7.64
N VAL A 116 10.43 -2.95 -6.31
CA VAL A 116 11.69 -2.76 -5.57
C VAL A 116 12.56 -4.00 -5.73
N LYS A 117 13.85 -3.79 -6.00
CA LYS A 117 14.82 -4.88 -6.17
C LYS A 117 14.96 -5.65 -4.86
N GLU A 118 15.14 -6.97 -4.95
CA GLU A 118 15.28 -7.83 -3.77
C GLU A 118 16.45 -7.41 -2.87
N SER A 119 17.54 -6.91 -3.46
CA SER A 119 18.70 -6.38 -2.73
C SER A 119 18.41 -5.15 -1.87
N GLU A 120 17.35 -4.40 -2.19
CA GLU A 120 16.93 -3.21 -1.44
C GLU A 120 15.90 -3.55 -0.35
N ILE A 121 15.42 -4.80 -0.29
CA ILE A 121 14.44 -5.24 0.70
C ILE A 121 15.09 -5.35 2.08
N ILE A 122 14.55 -4.60 3.04
CA ILE A 122 15.08 -4.57 4.40
C ILE A 122 14.37 -5.65 5.25
N LYS A 123 15.13 -6.67 5.70
CA LYS A 123 14.69 -7.68 6.66
C LYS A 123 15.37 -7.47 8.02
N LEU A 124 14.59 -7.22 9.05
CA LEU A 124 15.09 -6.85 10.38
C LEU A 124 15.11 -8.03 11.34
N ALA A 125 14.08 -8.88 11.40
CA ALA A 125 14.06 -9.98 12.39
C ALA A 125 15.16 -11.03 12.17
N GLU A 126 15.53 -11.34 10.92
CA GLU A 126 16.61 -12.29 10.62
C GLU A 126 17.95 -11.86 11.26
N LYS A 127 18.17 -10.55 11.43
CA LYS A 127 19.38 -9.98 12.03
C LYS A 127 19.49 -10.16 13.54
N TYR A 128 18.39 -10.45 14.23
CA TYR A 128 18.32 -10.56 15.70
C TYR A 128 17.92 -11.96 16.19
N LEU A 129 17.80 -12.93 15.28
CA LEU A 129 17.47 -14.32 15.58
C LEU A 129 18.70 -15.23 15.74
N TYR A 130 19.92 -14.68 15.66
CA TYR A 130 21.19 -15.37 15.94
C TYR A 130 21.97 -14.65 17.05
#